data_AF-A0A1F8TTK3-F1
#
_entry.id   AF-A0A1F8TTK3-F1
#
_cell.length_a   1.000
_cell.length_b   1.000
_cell.length_c   1.000
_cell.angle_alpha   90.00
_cell.angle_beta   90.00
_cell.angle_gamma   90.00
#
_symmetry.space_group_name_H-M   'P 1'
#
loop_
_entity.id
_entity.type
_entity.pdbx_description
1 polymer ?
#
loop_
_entity_poly.entity_id
_entity_poly.type
_entity_poly.pdbx_seq_one_letter_code
_entity_poly.pdbx_strand_id
1 'polypeptide(L)'
;QFSICAGAKTIRGKTDILYPMNDDLAINETTVADLLKKAPEAVRFFINQQTACVGCYLAKFCTLKDVVNAYQLEEKTFLQELAKFTVKKS
;
A
#
# COMPACT_ATOMS: atom_id res chain seq x y z
N GLN A 1 -13.91 -18.94 9.97
CA GLN A 1 -12.47 -18.61 9.97
C GLN A 1 -12.33 -17.17 9.50
N PHE A 2 -12.36 -16.23 10.45
CA PHE A 2 -12.31 -14.79 10.19
C PHE A 2 -10.85 -14.34 10.28
N SER A 3 -10.25 -13.93 9.16
CA SER A 3 -8.93 -13.31 9.17
C SER A 3 -9.10 -11.84 9.50
N ILE A 4 -8.92 -11.51 10.77
CA ILE A 4 -8.95 -10.15 11.30
C ILE A 4 -7.58 -9.53 10.98
N CYS A 5 -7.55 -8.45 10.20
CA CYS A 5 -6.36 -7.64 9.96
C CYS A 5 -5.91 -6.84 11.20
N ALA A 6 -5.94 -7.46 12.38
CA ALA A 6 -5.59 -6.84 13.66
C ALA A 6 -4.45 -7.63 14.31
N GLY A 7 -3.24 -7.42 13.80
CA GLY A 7 -2.04 -7.49 14.62
C GLY A 7 -1.82 -6.14 15.27
N ALA A 8 -2.69 -5.74 16.20
CA ALA A 8 -2.44 -4.58 17.05
C ALA A 8 -1.24 -4.89 17.97
N LYS A 9 -0.03 -4.51 17.55
CA LYS A 9 1.12 -4.46 18.46
C LYS A 9 1.22 -3.05 19.02
N THR A 10 0.57 -2.85 20.15
CA THR A 10 0.81 -1.70 21.02
C THR A 10 2.27 -1.72 21.47
N ILE A 11 3.13 -0.97 20.79
CA ILE A 11 4.33 -0.40 21.40
C ILE A 11 4.09 1.10 21.58
N ARG A 12 3.57 1.44 22.75
CA ARG A 12 3.53 2.80 23.27
C ARG A 12 4.98 3.21 23.52
N GLY A 13 5.54 3.96 22.59
CA GLY A 13 6.93 4.41 22.66
C GLY A 13 7.29 5.40 21.55
N LYS A 14 6.82 6.66 21.69
CA LYS A 14 7.63 7.87 21.53
C LYS A 14 8.34 8.03 20.16
N THR A 15 7.81 8.88 19.27
CA THR A 15 8.25 10.27 19.06
C THR A 15 7.39 10.92 17.98
N ASP A 16 6.72 12.01 18.35
CA ASP A 16 6.12 12.99 17.47
C ASP A 16 7.21 13.67 16.64
N ILE A 17 7.36 13.35 15.36
CA ILE A 17 8.09 14.24 14.45
C ILE A 17 7.43 14.19 13.07
N LEU A 18 6.95 15.35 12.64
CA LEU A 18 6.42 15.65 11.32
C LEU A 18 7.29 15.00 10.23
N TYR A 19 6.69 14.16 9.38
CA TYR A 19 7.34 13.76 8.14
C TYR A 19 7.39 15.00 7.22
N PRO A 20 8.58 15.44 6.78
CA PRO A 20 8.70 16.58 5.88
C PRO A 20 8.09 16.24 4.52
N MET A 21 7.32 17.18 3.97
CA MET A 21 6.81 17.15 2.60
C MET A 21 7.99 17.15 1.63
N ASN A 22 8.23 16.02 0.95
CA ASN A 22 9.07 15.90 -0.24
C ASN A 22 8.26 15.21 -1.35
N ASP A 23 8.37 15.69 -2.58
CA ASP A 23 7.59 15.35 -3.79
C ASP A 23 7.37 13.85 -4.11
N ASP A 24 8.01 12.90 -3.43
CA ASP A 24 7.66 11.48 -3.42
C ASP A 24 6.32 11.17 -2.70
N LEU A 25 5.73 12.16 -2.04
CA LEU A 25 4.49 12.05 -1.26
C LEU A 25 3.25 11.70 -2.09
N ALA A 26 3.18 12.08 -3.37
CA ALA A 26 1.94 11.96 -4.14
C ALA A 26 1.49 10.49 -4.36
N ILE A 27 2.43 9.56 -4.49
CA ILE A 27 2.12 8.12 -4.59
C ILE A 27 1.81 7.54 -3.20
N ASN A 28 2.43 8.09 -2.15
CA ASN A 28 2.26 7.64 -0.77
C ASN A 28 0.86 7.88 -0.21
N GLU A 29 0.10 8.84 -0.76
CA GLU A 29 -1.30 9.10 -0.36
C GLU A 29 -2.33 8.33 -1.19
N THR A 30 -1.89 7.66 -2.27
CA THR A 30 -2.81 6.89 -3.13
C THR A 30 -3.31 5.65 -2.37
N THR A 31 -4.63 5.50 -2.29
CA THR A 31 -5.24 4.32 -1.69
C THR A 31 -5.17 3.12 -2.64
N VAL A 32 -5.11 1.91 -2.08
CA VAL A 32 -5.13 0.68 -2.88
C VAL A 32 -6.40 0.62 -3.73
N ALA A 33 -7.56 1.01 -3.18
CA ALA A 33 -8.80 1.00 -3.94
C ALA A 33 -8.75 1.96 -5.14
N ASP A 34 -8.21 3.17 -4.98
CA ASP A 34 -8.14 4.13 -6.08
C ASP A 34 -7.12 3.74 -7.14
N LEU A 35 -6.02 3.12 -6.73
CA LEU A 35 -5.08 2.49 -7.65
C LEU A 35 -5.75 1.38 -8.47
N LEU A 36 -6.46 0.45 -7.82
CA LEU A 36 -7.11 -0.68 -8.49
C LEU A 36 -8.27 -0.24 -9.40
N LYS A 37 -8.92 0.89 -9.11
CA LYS A 37 -9.90 1.51 -10.02
C LYS A 37 -9.22 2.00 -11.31
N LYS A 38 -8.03 2.59 -11.21
CA LYS A 38 -7.29 3.17 -12.36
C LYS A 38 -6.54 2.10 -13.16
N ALA A 39 -5.99 1.10 -12.48
CA ALA A 39 -5.20 0.00 -13.05
C ALA A 39 -5.66 -1.35 -12.48
N PRO A 40 -6.78 -1.92 -12.99
CA PRO A 40 -7.28 -3.23 -12.57
C PRO A 40 -6.26 -4.36 -12.77
N GLU A 41 -5.33 -4.22 -13.72
CA GLU A 41 -4.22 -5.15 -13.93
C GLU A 41 -3.29 -5.28 -12.72
N ALA A 42 -3.19 -4.24 -11.88
CA ALA A 42 -2.38 -4.25 -10.67
C ALA A 42 -2.92 -5.22 -9.60
N VAL A 43 -4.16 -5.73 -9.74
CA VAL A 43 -4.69 -6.81 -8.87
C VAL A 43 -3.72 -7.99 -8.79
N ARG A 44 -3.14 -8.39 -9.93
CA ARG A 44 -2.19 -9.53 -9.97
C ARG A 44 -0.93 -9.24 -9.18
N PHE A 45 -0.46 -8.00 -9.19
CA PHE A 45 0.70 -7.59 -8.41
C PHE A 45 0.46 -7.77 -6.91
N PHE A 46 -0.67 -7.29 -6.39
CA PHE A 46 -1.01 -7.45 -4.96
C PHE A 46 -1.19 -8.91 -4.53
N ILE A 47 -1.72 -9.76 -5.41
CA ILE A 47 -1.82 -11.20 -5.18
C ILE A 47 -0.43 -11.85 -5.15
N ASN A 48 0.46 -11.50 -6.07
CA ASN A 48 1.82 -12.01 -6.12
C ASN A 48 2.67 -11.57 -4.91
N GLN A 49 2.43 -10.36 -4.42
CA GLN A 49 3.00 -9.84 -3.16
C GLN A 49 2.33 -10.45 -1.91
N GLN A 50 1.40 -11.39 -2.07
CA GLN A 50 0.66 -12.08 -1.00
C GLN A 50 -0.04 -11.13 -0.02
N THR A 51 -0.49 -9.98 -0.53
CA THR A 51 -1.23 -9.02 0.27
C THR A 51 -2.72 -9.38 0.32
N ALA A 52 -3.37 -9.10 1.45
CA ALA A 52 -4.82 -9.20 1.59
C ALA A 52 -5.55 -7.91 1.15
N CYS A 53 -4.89 -7.01 0.41
CA CYS A 53 -5.46 -5.71 0.06
C CYS A 53 -6.55 -5.82 -1.02
N VAL A 54 -6.48 -6.83 -1.89
CA VAL A 54 -7.50 -7.06 -2.94
C VAL A 54 -8.79 -7.57 -2.30
N GLY A 55 -9.89 -6.84 -2.47
CA GLY A 55 -11.19 -7.18 -1.91
C GLY A 55 -11.36 -6.85 -0.42
N CYS A 56 -10.36 -6.23 0.21
CA CYS A 56 -10.47 -5.78 1.60
C CYS A 56 -11.34 -4.52 1.70
N TYR A 57 -12.26 -4.49 2.66
CA TYR A 57 -13.11 -3.33 2.93
C TYR A 57 -12.30 -2.07 3.30
N LEU A 58 -11.12 -2.25 3.92
CA LEU A 58 -10.23 -1.16 4.33
C LEU A 58 -9.35 -0.64 3.19
N ALA A 59 -9.32 -1.29 2.02
CA ALA A 59 -8.46 -0.89 0.90
C ALA A 59 -8.74 0.54 0.38
N LYS A 60 -9.94 1.08 0.65
CA LYS A 60 -10.33 2.47 0.36
C LYS A 60 -9.71 3.52 1.27
N PHE A 61 -9.11 3.10 2.38
CA PHE A 61 -8.40 3.96 3.32
C PHE A 61 -6.92 3.60 3.41
N CYS A 62 -6.55 2.36 3.10
CA CYS A 62 -5.18 1.87 3.14
C CYS A 62 -4.39 2.44 1.96
N THR A 63 -3.38 3.25 2.27
CA THR A 63 -2.45 3.80 1.29
C THR A 63 -1.43 2.74 0.86
N LEU A 64 -0.73 2.99 -0.25
CA LEU A 64 0.39 2.13 -0.66
C LEU A 64 1.49 2.08 0.41
N LYS A 65 1.72 3.19 1.11
CA LYS A 65 2.66 3.25 2.23
C LYS A 65 2.23 2.35 3.39
N ASP A 66 0.94 2.34 3.71
CA ASP A 66 0.40 1.45 4.75
C ASP A 66 0.58 -0.03 4.37
N VAL A 67 0.43 -0.39 3.09
CA VAL A 67 0.69 -1.75 2.61
C VAL A 67 2.16 -2.12 2.80
N VAL A 68 3.08 -1.27 2.36
CA VAL A 68 4.52 -1.49 2.52
C VAL A 68 4.88 -1.70 3.99
N ASN A 69 4.36 -0.86 4.88
CA ASN A 69 4.60 -0.97 6.32
C ASN A 69 3.96 -2.22 6.95
N ALA A 70 2.71 -2.53 6.61
CA ALA A 70 1.98 -3.65 7.20
C ALA A 70 2.56 -5.02 6.79
N TYR A 71 3.05 -5.13 5.55
CA TYR A 71 3.63 -6.36 5.01
C TYR A 71 5.17 -6.37 5.06
N GLN A 72 5.80 -5.34 5.66
CA GLN A 72 7.26 -5.19 5.77
C GLN A 72 7.97 -5.35 4.42
N LEU A 73 7.40 -4.74 3.38
CA LEU A 73 7.96 -4.74 2.03
C LEU A 73 9.03 -3.66 1.92
N GLU A 74 9.94 -3.80 0.95
CA GLU A 74 10.90 -2.75 0.64
C GLU A 74 10.23 -1.71 -0.28
N GLU A 75 10.15 -0.47 0.18
CA GLU A 75 9.37 0.59 -0.47
C GLU A 75 9.80 0.84 -1.92
N LYS A 76 11.11 0.93 -2.19
CA LYS A 76 11.59 1.26 -3.54
C LYS A 76 11.29 0.14 -4.52
N THR A 77 11.57 -1.10 -4.16
CA THR A 77 11.31 -2.30 -4.96
C THR A 77 9.83 -2.47 -5.19
N PHE A 78 9.01 -2.27 -4.15
CA PHE A 78 7.55 -2.34 -4.26
C PHE A 78 7.02 -1.32 -5.28
N LEU A 79 7.44 -0.06 -5.18
CA LEU A 79 6.99 0.99 -6.10
C LEU A 79 7.52 0.78 -7.53
N GLN A 80 8.76 0.33 -7.68
CA GLN A 80 9.35 0.00 -8.99
C GLN A 80 8.61 -1.14 -9.69
N GLU A 81 8.29 -2.21 -8.96
CA GLU A 81 7.52 -3.32 -9.51
C GLU A 81 6.08 -2.91 -9.80
N LEU A 82 5.46 -2.13 -8.91
CA LEU A 82 4.10 -1.62 -9.11
C LEU A 82 4.00 -0.70 -10.33
N ALA A 83 5.00 0.13 -10.59
CA ALA A 83 5.05 1.01 -11.76
C ALA A 83 4.90 0.25 -13.07
N LYS A 84 5.36 -1.00 -13.16
CA LYS A 84 5.20 -1.86 -14.35
C LYS A 84 3.74 -2.17 -14.68
N PHE A 85 2.85 -2.09 -13.70
CA PHE A 85 1.41 -2.35 -13.84
C PHE A 85 0.59 -1.06 -13.99
N THR A 86 1.15 0.10 -13.64
CA THR A 86 0.46 1.40 -13.69
C THR A 86 0.86 2.25 -14.88
N VAL A 87 2.06 2.03 -15.44
CA VAL A 87 2.52 2.69 -16.66
C VAL A 87 1.83 2.02 -17.86
N LYS A 88 0.60 2.42 -18.14
CA LYS A 88 0.02 2.22 -19.47
C LYS A 88 0.66 3.21 -20.45
N LYS A 89 1.48 2.63 -21.32
CA LYS A 89 2.03 3.14 -22.57
C LYS A 89 0.99 3.99 -23.31
N SER A 90 1.32 5.27 -23.54
CA SER A 90 0.62 6.10 -24.55
C SER A 90 0.82 5.53 -25.95
#